data_AF-A0A3D3S4M4-F1
#
_entry.id   AF-A0A3D3S4M4-F1
#
_cell.length_a   1.000
_cell.length_b   1.000
_cell.length_c   1.000
_cell.angle_alpha   90.00
_cell.angle_beta   90.00
_cell.angle_gamma   90.00
#
_symmetry.space_group_name_H-M   'P 1'
#
loop_
_entity.id
_entity.type
_entity.pdbx_description
1 polymer ?
#
loop_
_entity_poly.entity_id
_entity_poly.type
_entity_poly.pdbx_seq_one_letter_code
_entity_poly.pdbx_strand_id
1 'polypeptide(L)'
;MAQTVAGPLIIRYACDAASGTIDIISRLDPGVEDIAYTRLMPNGPGCEFTFTFFRTADMSDEIFDSQRWGLREEMRALRAIFRELVG
;
A
#
# COMPACT_ATOMS: atom_id res chain seq x y z
N MET A 1 10.00 9.85 4.14
CA MET A 1 9.91 9.58 5.59
C MET A 1 8.60 10.15 6.06
N ALA A 2 7.73 9.33 6.65
CA ALA A 2 6.46 9.77 7.21
C ALA A 2 6.57 9.73 8.74
N GLN A 3 5.96 10.70 9.43
CA GLN A 3 5.90 10.67 10.88
C GLN A 3 4.63 9.94 11.31
N THR A 4 4.75 8.96 12.19
CA THR A 4 3.61 8.25 12.78
C THR A 4 3.64 8.38 14.29
N VAL A 5 2.53 8.05 14.95
CA VAL A 5 2.43 8.00 16.42
C VAL A 5 3.44 7.01 17.01
N ALA A 6 3.79 5.96 16.27
CA ALA A 6 4.76 4.94 16.66
C ALA A 6 6.23 5.33 16.38
N GLY A 7 6.46 6.53 15.83
CA GLY A 7 7.78 6.99 15.40
C GLY A 7 7.89 7.16 13.89
N PRO A 8 9.11 7.38 13.38
CA PRO A 8 9.32 7.61 11.96
C PRO A 8 9.16 6.32 11.14
N LEU A 9 8.35 6.42 10.09
CA LEU A 9 8.15 5.40 9.08
C LEU A 9 9.05 5.71 7.87
N ILE A 10 9.97 4.80 7.62
CA ILE A 10 10.83 4.81 6.44
C ILE A 10 10.13 3.99 5.36
N ILE A 11 10.01 4.53 4.15
CA ILE A 11 9.35 3.88 3.02
C ILE A 11 10.32 3.87 1.84
N ARG A 12 10.42 2.72 1.17
CA ARG A 12 11.12 2.52 -0.11
C ARG A 12 10.16 1.83 -1.08
N TYR A 13 10.38 2.04 -2.37
CA TYR A 13 9.60 1.41 -3.43
C TYR A 13 10.49 0.51 -4.29
N ALA A 14 10.01 -0.69 -4.58
CA ALA A 14 10.59 -1.57 -5.59
C ALA A 14 9.63 -1.64 -6.78
N CYS A 15 10.02 -1.02 -7.90
CA CYS A 15 9.14 -0.86 -9.06
C CYS A 15 9.70 -1.62 -10.26
N ASP A 16 8.81 -2.30 -10.99
CA ASP A 16 9.10 -2.82 -12.33
C ASP A 16 7.94 -2.49 -13.27
N ALA A 17 8.19 -1.60 -14.23
CA ALA A 17 7.20 -1.18 -15.20
C ALA A 17 6.79 -2.31 -16.17
N ALA A 18 7.67 -3.29 -16.42
CA ALA A 18 7.37 -4.39 -17.34
C ALA A 18 6.33 -5.35 -16.76
N SER A 19 6.40 -5.62 -15.45
CA SER A 19 5.42 -6.45 -14.74
C SER A 19 4.29 -5.66 -14.06
N GLY A 20 4.44 -4.34 -13.98
CA GLY A 20 3.49 -3.40 -13.38
C GLY A 20 3.54 -3.36 -11.85
N THR A 21 4.65 -3.75 -11.23
CA THR A 21 4.78 -3.81 -9.76
C THR A 21 5.26 -2.50 -9.17
N ILE A 22 4.73 -2.17 -7.98
CA ILE A 22 5.12 -1.01 -7.16
C ILE A 22 5.11 -1.46 -5.70
N ASP A 23 6.01 -2.36 -5.33
CA ASP A 23 6.02 -2.92 -3.98
C ASP A 23 6.51 -1.88 -2.97
N ILE A 24 5.80 -1.77 -1.87
CA ILE A 24 6.03 -0.77 -0.82
C ILE A 24 6.73 -1.47 0.33
N ILE A 25 7.98 -1.10 0.58
CA ILE A 25 8.79 -1.63 1.66
C ILE A 25 8.81 -0.58 2.77
N SER A 26 8.21 -0.88 3.90
CA SER A 26 8.07 0.03 5.04
C SER A 26 8.80 -0.50 6.26
N ARG A 27 9.32 0.41 7.08
CA ARG A 27 10.02 0.05 8.32
C ARG A 27 9.83 1.13 9.37
N LEU A 28 9.38 0.75 10.56
CA LEU A 28 9.46 1.59 11.76
C LEU A 28 10.89 1.53 12.29
N ASP A 29 11.52 2.67 12.59
CA ASP A 29 12.91 2.71 13.05
C ASP A 29 13.03 2.68 14.59
N PRO A 30 13.89 1.82 15.19
CA PRO A 30 14.51 0.62 14.61
C PRO A 30 13.55 -0.59 14.66
N GLY A 31 13.37 -1.29 13.55
CA GLY A 31 12.35 -2.33 13.43
C GLY A 31 12.47 -3.18 12.16
N VAL A 32 11.51 -4.10 12.00
CA VAL A 32 11.44 -5.06 10.89
C VAL A 32 10.87 -4.38 9.64
N GLU A 33 11.36 -4.78 8.46
CA GLU A 33 10.77 -4.36 7.19
C GLU A 33 9.47 -5.15 6.92
N ASP A 34 8.38 -4.42 6.69
CA ASP A 34 7.13 -4.95 6.17
C ASP A 34 7.03 -4.64 4.67
N ILE A 35 6.42 -5.56 3.91
CA ILE A 35 6.24 -5.39 2.47
C ILE A 35 4.76 -5.49 2.14
N ALA A 36 4.23 -4.44 1.50
CA ALA A 36 2.97 -4.49 0.77
C ALA A 36 3.26 -4.69 -0.71
N TYR A 37 2.76 -5.79 -1.27
CA TYR A 37 2.92 -6.12 -2.67
C TYR A 37 1.82 -5.45 -3.47
N THR A 38 2.18 -4.71 -4.52
CA THR A 38 1.18 -4.02 -5.34
C THR A 38 1.42 -4.23 -6.82
N ARG A 39 0.33 -4.19 -7.58
CA ARG A 39 0.39 -4.37 -9.02
C ARG A 39 -0.67 -3.55 -9.73
N LEU A 40 -0.23 -2.84 -10.77
CA LEU A 40 -1.07 -2.18 -11.75
C LEU A 40 -1.20 -3.07 -12.98
N MET A 41 -2.44 -3.33 -13.42
CA MET A 41 -2.72 -4.17 -14.58
C MET A 41 -3.67 -3.46 -15.53
N PRO A 42 -3.51 -3.63 -16.86
CA PRO A 42 -4.51 -3.13 -17.82
C PRO A 42 -5.88 -3.73 -17.55
N ASN A 43 -6.93 -2.89 -17.53
CA ASN A 43 -8.31 -3.34 -17.38
C ASN A 43 -9.23 -2.48 -18.28
N GLY A 44 -9.33 -2.90 -19.55
CA GLY A 44 -10.06 -2.16 -20.59
C GLY A 44 -9.47 -0.75 -20.80
N PRO A 45 -10.30 0.31 -20.84
CA PRO A 45 -9.81 1.68 -20.98
C PRO A 45 -9.15 2.25 -19.72
N GLY A 46 -9.14 1.49 -18.62
CA GLY A 46 -8.53 1.87 -17.36
C GLY A 46 -7.52 0.85 -16.87
N CYS A 47 -7.38 0.78 -15.55
CA CYS A 47 -6.48 -0.16 -14.89
C CYS A 47 -7.15 -0.79 -13.67
N GLU A 48 -6.64 -1.96 -13.30
CA GLU A 48 -6.85 -2.57 -12.00
C GLU A 48 -5.60 -2.31 -11.14
N PHE A 49 -5.80 -1.88 -9.90
CA PHE A 49 -4.72 -1.76 -8.93
C PHE A 49 -4.98 -2.71 -7.78
N THR A 50 -4.04 -3.62 -7.52
CA THR A 50 -4.11 -4.59 -6.44
C THR A 50 -3.10 -4.23 -5.36
N PHE A 51 -3.50 -4.36 -4.11
CA PHE A 51 -2.67 -4.13 -2.93
C PHE A 51 -2.82 -5.33 -2.00
N THR A 52 -1.72 -5.97 -1.65
CA THR A 52 -1.69 -7.16 -0.78
C THR A 52 -0.73 -6.91 0.37
N PHE A 53 -1.24 -7.04 1.59
CA PHE A 53 -0.42 -7.11 2.80
C PHE A 53 -0.78 -8.37 3.59
N PHE A 54 0.19 -8.86 4.35
CA PHE A 54 0.02 -10.06 5.16
C PHE A 54 -0.20 -9.68 6.62
N ARG A 55 -1.10 -10.40 7.27
CA ARG A 55 -1.20 -10.36 8.72
C ARG A 55 0.04 -11.03 9.32
N THR A 56 0.72 -10.34 10.22
CA THR A 56 1.84 -10.91 10.97
C THR A 56 1.34 -11.73 12.16
N ALA A 57 2.19 -12.62 12.70
CA ALA A 57 1.82 -13.47 13.84
C ALA A 57 1.39 -12.67 15.08
N ASP A 58 2.01 -11.51 15.29
CA ASP A 58 1.73 -10.64 16.44
C ASP A 58 0.57 -9.66 16.21
N MET A 59 -0.04 -9.66 15.02
CA MET A 59 -1.15 -8.77 14.69
C MET A 59 -2.48 -9.37 15.18
N SER A 60 -3.18 -8.64 16.04
CA SER A 60 -4.53 -9.01 16.48
C SER A 60 -5.56 -8.90 15.34
N ASP A 61 -6.69 -9.58 15.49
CA ASP A 61 -7.81 -9.49 14.55
C ASP A 61 -8.30 -8.05 14.40
N GLU A 62 -8.44 -7.33 15.52
CA GLU A 62 -8.90 -5.95 15.56
C GLU A 62 -7.98 -5.00 14.77
N ILE A 63 -6.66 -5.14 14.95
CA ILE A 63 -5.68 -4.34 14.22
C ILE A 63 -5.76 -4.69 12.72
N PHE A 64 -5.81 -5.97 12.38
CA PHE A 64 -5.91 -6.39 10.98
C PHE A 64 -7.19 -5.86 10.32
N ASP A 65 -8.32 -5.88 11.02
CA ASP A 65 -9.60 -5.36 10.53
C ASP A 65 -9.57 -3.84 10.34
N SER A 66 -8.93 -3.12 11.26
CA SER A 66 -8.67 -1.69 11.13
C SER A 66 -7.82 -1.39 9.89
N GLN A 67 -6.74 -2.14 9.65
CA GLN A 67 -5.90 -2.01 8.45
C GLN A 67 -6.69 -2.28 7.17
N ARG A 68 -7.52 -3.33 7.14
CA ARG A 68 -8.40 -3.63 5.98
C ARG A 68 -9.39 -2.51 5.71
N TRP A 69 -9.94 -1.89 6.76
CA TRP A 69 -10.82 -0.74 6.60
C TRP A 69 -10.08 0.49 6.09
N GLY A 70 -8.92 0.81 6.66
CA GLY A 70 -8.08 1.93 6.21
C GLY A 70 -7.69 1.81 4.75
N LEU A 71 -7.20 0.63 4.34
CA LEU A 71 -6.83 0.35 2.95
C LEU A 71 -8.00 0.57 1.99
N ARG A 72 -9.23 0.22 2.39
CA ARG A 72 -10.42 0.46 1.56
C ARG A 72 -10.64 1.95 1.28
N GLU A 73 -10.48 2.80 2.28
CA GLU A 73 -10.62 4.24 2.11
C GLU A 73 -9.47 4.83 1.30
N GLU A 74 -8.24 4.36 1.51
CA GLU A 74 -7.07 4.74 0.71
C GLU A 74 -7.25 4.39 -0.77
N MET A 75 -7.81 3.21 -1.08
CA MET A 75 -8.10 2.83 -2.48
C MET A 75 -9.17 3.72 -3.13
N ARG A 76 -10.15 4.21 -2.35
CA ARG A 76 -11.12 5.19 -2.86
C ARG A 76 -10.46 6.53 -3.17
N ALA A 77 -9.59 7.00 -2.27
CA ALA A 77 -8.83 8.23 -2.47
C ALA A 77 -7.89 8.12 -3.68
N LEU A 78 -7.14 7.03 -3.81
CA LEU A 78 -6.25 6.77 -4.95
C LEU A 78 -7.02 6.81 -6.27
N ARG A 79 -8.19 6.18 -6.33
CA ARG A 79 -9.06 6.22 -7.51
C ARG A 79 -9.52 7.64 -7.85
N ALA A 80 -9.84 8.46 -6.85
CA ALA A 80 -10.21 9.86 -7.06
C ALA A 80 -9.04 10.66 -7.66
N ILE A 81 -7.83 10.50 -7.11
CA ILE A 81 -6.61 11.15 -7.60
C ILE A 81 -6.31 10.74 -9.05
N PHE A 82 -6.40 9.46 -9.39
CA PHE A 82 -6.19 9.00 -10.78
C PHE A 82 -7.20 9.61 -11.75
N ARG A 83 -8.45 9.81 -11.33
CA ARG A 83 -9.46 10.46 -12.16
C ARG A 83 -9.20 11.95 -12.35
N GLU A 84 -8.67 12.62 -11.34
CA GLU A 84 -8.31 14.04 -11.41
C GLU A 84 -7.08 14.26 -12.30
N LEU A 85 -6.08 13.38 -12.24
CA LEU A 85 -4.84 13.52 -13.00
C LEU A 85 -4.96 13.13 -14.48
N VAL A 86 -5.96 12.32 -14.84
CA VAL A 86 -6.18 11.81 -16.21
C VAL A 86 -7.42 12.44 -16.87
N GLY A 87 -8.22 13.20 -16.11
CA GLY A 87 -9.34 14.01 -16.61
C GLY A 87 -8.89 15.37 -17.10
#